data_AF-A0AAW3K0W9-F1
#
_entry.id   AF-A0AAW3K0W9-F1
#
_cell.length_a   1.000
_cell.length_b   1.000
_cell.length_c   1.000
_cell.angle_alpha   90.00
_cell.angle_beta   90.00
_cell.angle_gamma   90.00
#
_symmetry.space_group_name_H-M   'P 1'
#
loop_
_entity.id
_entity.type
_entity.pdbx_description
1 polymer ?
#
loop_
_entity_poly.entity_id
_entity_poly.type
_entity_poly.pdbx_seq_one_letter_code
_entity_poly.pdbx_strand_id
1 'polypeptide(L)'
;MKRLFLYLSIITLIVFLLVNISPSLKFKIFQITHPNWIQVKNFRILESNTVCSRIGPGVDNLSKLNITYEYFYNRKSKIFQQNDVIVIYKLYIFESCQDLKNQNLKIWNEYYQNNKVELWLNKNNQNQSKILISDKNINIRMSKISFYLSEIQGLLGAIIFMFLGLFSYLLFKKR
;
A
#
# COMPACT_ATOMS: atom_id res chain seq x y z
N MET A 1 -7.17 35.52 -8.55
CA MET A 1 -6.35 34.44 -9.16
C MET A 1 -5.52 33.64 -8.15
N LYS A 2 -4.62 34.24 -7.35
CA LYS A 2 -3.75 33.48 -6.40
C LYS A 2 -4.53 32.57 -5.42
N ARG A 3 -5.64 33.05 -4.85
CA ARG A 3 -6.49 32.24 -3.94
C ARG A 3 -7.17 31.06 -4.65
N LEU A 4 -7.59 31.25 -5.91
CA LEU A 4 -8.20 30.18 -6.72
C LEU A 4 -7.19 29.05 -7.00
N PHE A 5 -5.96 29.40 -7.39
CA PHE A 5 -4.88 28.42 -7.57
C PHE A 5 -4.56 27.66 -6.26
N LEU A 6 -4.55 28.37 -5.13
CA LEU A 6 -4.36 27.74 -3.82
C LEU A 6 -5.48 26.72 -3.53
N TYR A 7 -6.74 27.10 -3.67
CA TYR A 7 -7.86 26.16 -3.45
C TYR A 7 -7.79 24.96 -4.39
N LEU A 8 -7.49 25.18 -5.68
CA LEU A 8 -7.35 24.10 -6.65
C LEU A 8 -6.22 23.13 -6.24
N SER A 9 -5.07 23.64 -5.79
CA SER A 9 -3.94 22.82 -5.33
C SER A 9 -4.25 22.01 -4.07
N ILE A 10 -5.04 22.57 -3.14
CA ILE A 10 -5.45 21.86 -1.93
C ILE A 10 -6.42 20.74 -2.30
N ILE A 11 -7.39 21.03 -3.17
CA ILE A 11 -8.36 20.02 -3.64
C ILE A 11 -7.64 18.89 -4.37
N THR A 12 -6.71 19.19 -5.27
CA THR A 12 -5.97 18.15 -6.01
C THR A 12 -5.13 17.29 -5.05
N LEU A 13 -4.50 17.90 -4.04
CA LEU A 13 -3.78 17.17 -3.00
C LEU A 13 -4.72 16.24 -2.21
N ILE A 14 -5.88 16.72 -1.76
CA ILE A 14 -6.86 15.91 -1.02
C ILE A 14 -7.33 14.72 -1.88
N VAL A 15 -7.69 14.96 -3.14
CA VAL A 15 -8.10 13.90 -4.07
C VAL A 15 -6.97 12.88 -4.25
N PHE A 16 -5.74 13.33 -4.43
CA PHE A 16 -4.57 12.46 -4.53
C PHE A 16 -4.39 11.59 -3.28
N LEU A 17 -4.53 12.16 -2.08
CA LEU A 17 -4.42 11.41 -0.83
C LEU A 17 -5.54 10.35 -0.71
N LEU A 18 -6.79 10.73 -0.99
CA LEU A 18 -7.93 9.81 -0.92
C LEU A 18 -7.77 8.60 -1.86
N VAL A 19 -7.33 8.84 -3.10
CA VAL A 19 -7.08 7.78 -4.08
C VAL A 19 -5.97 6.84 -3.61
N ASN A 20 -4.92 7.36 -2.97
CA ASN A 20 -3.80 6.52 -2.52
C ASN A 20 -4.17 5.60 -1.35
N ILE A 21 -5.13 5.99 -0.51
CA ILE A 21 -5.51 5.23 0.68
C ILE A 21 -6.67 4.25 0.41
N SER A 22 -7.55 4.55 -0.55
CA SER A 22 -8.72 3.70 -0.83
C SER A 22 -8.46 2.71 -1.98
N PRO A 23 -8.47 1.39 -1.71
CA PRO A 23 -8.39 0.36 -2.76
C PRO A 23 -9.53 0.49 -3.76
N SER A 24 -10.77 0.72 -3.29
CA SER A 24 -11.93 0.89 -4.18
C SER A 24 -11.81 2.07 -5.15
N LEU A 25 -11.18 3.18 -4.76
CA LEU A 25 -10.95 4.30 -5.69
C LEU A 25 -9.93 3.91 -6.76
N LYS A 26 -8.82 3.27 -6.37
CA LYS A 26 -7.84 2.73 -7.34
C LYS A 26 -8.49 1.76 -8.30
N PHE A 27 -9.36 0.90 -7.79
CA PHE A 27 -10.14 -0.05 -8.58
C PHE A 27 -11.08 0.63 -9.58
N LYS A 28 -11.88 1.61 -9.15
CA LYS A 28 -12.77 2.37 -10.05
C LYS A 28 -12.00 3.13 -11.12
N ILE A 29 -10.89 3.77 -10.76
CA ILE A 29 -10.00 4.45 -11.74
C ILE A 29 -9.48 3.45 -12.76
N PHE A 30 -9.09 2.25 -12.31
CA PHE A 30 -8.66 1.19 -13.21
C PHE A 30 -9.76 0.81 -14.19
N GLN A 31 -10.99 0.55 -13.73
CA GLN A 31 -12.12 0.20 -14.60
C GLN A 31 -12.40 1.29 -15.65
N ILE A 32 -12.34 2.56 -15.27
CA ILE A 32 -12.56 3.70 -16.19
C ILE A 32 -11.43 3.79 -17.23
N THR A 33 -10.18 3.63 -16.80
CA THR A 33 -8.99 3.78 -17.67
C THR A 33 -8.72 2.55 -18.54
N HIS A 34 -9.28 1.40 -18.19
CA HIS A 34 -9.02 0.12 -18.85
C HIS A 34 -10.33 -0.56 -19.31
N PRO A 35 -11.12 0.07 -20.21
CA PRO A 35 -12.45 -0.44 -20.59
C PRO A 35 -12.42 -1.80 -21.31
N ASN A 36 -11.29 -2.16 -21.91
CA ASN A 36 -11.11 -3.45 -22.61
C ASN A 36 -10.80 -4.61 -21.66
N TRP A 37 -10.80 -4.37 -20.35
CA TRP A 37 -10.53 -5.40 -19.36
C TRP A 37 -11.83 -6.01 -18.86
N ILE A 38 -11.83 -7.33 -18.72
CA ILE A 38 -12.98 -8.11 -18.29
C ILE A 38 -12.65 -8.85 -17.00
N GLN A 39 -13.64 -8.98 -16.12
CA GLN A 39 -13.50 -9.75 -14.89
C GLN A 39 -13.58 -11.26 -15.19
N VAL A 40 -12.65 -12.03 -14.64
CA VAL A 40 -12.64 -13.49 -14.71
C VAL A 40 -13.10 -14.04 -13.36
N LYS A 41 -14.21 -14.79 -13.36
CA LYS A 41 -14.83 -15.28 -12.13
C LYS A 41 -14.06 -16.42 -11.46
N ASN A 42 -13.42 -17.28 -12.25
CA ASN A 42 -12.78 -18.50 -11.76
C ASN A 42 -11.26 -18.38 -11.90
N PHE A 43 -10.60 -18.16 -10.77
CA PHE A 43 -9.16 -18.18 -10.65
C PHE A 43 -8.76 -18.79 -9.31
N ARG A 44 -7.54 -19.30 -9.24
CA ARG A 44 -6.96 -19.91 -8.04
C ARG A 44 -5.63 -19.25 -7.73
N ILE A 45 -5.44 -18.87 -6.48
CA ILE A 45 -4.12 -18.46 -5.98
C ILE A 45 -3.30 -19.74 -5.75
N LEU A 46 -2.14 -19.84 -6.39
CA LEU A 46 -1.21 -20.97 -6.25
C LEU A 46 -0.23 -20.71 -5.11
N GLU A 47 0.33 -19.50 -5.09
CA GLU A 47 1.35 -19.10 -4.12
C GLU A 47 1.20 -17.62 -3.76
N SER A 48 1.48 -17.28 -2.51
CA SER A 48 1.58 -15.91 -2.03
C SER A 48 2.85 -15.75 -1.22
N ASN A 49 3.70 -14.80 -1.59
CA ASN A 49 4.97 -14.53 -0.91
C ASN A 49 5.05 -13.05 -0.51
N THR A 50 5.43 -12.80 0.74
CA THR A 50 5.69 -11.45 1.24
C THR A 50 7.19 -11.17 1.36
N VAL A 51 7.65 -10.12 0.69
CA VAL A 51 9.05 -9.70 0.69
C VAL A 51 9.15 -8.31 1.32
N CYS A 52 10.13 -8.10 2.19
CA CYS A 52 10.42 -6.78 2.72
C CYS A 52 11.27 -5.98 1.74
N SER A 53 11.06 -4.68 1.75
CA SER A 53 11.84 -3.77 0.92
C SER A 53 11.94 -2.41 1.61
N ARG A 54 12.70 -1.53 0.97
CA ARG A 54 13.04 -0.21 1.49
C ARG A 54 12.83 0.85 0.43
N ILE A 55 12.37 2.02 0.88
CA ILE A 55 12.40 3.27 0.14
C ILE A 55 13.47 4.14 0.76
N GLY A 56 14.58 4.35 0.04
CA GLY A 56 15.71 5.13 0.52
C GLY A 56 16.72 4.34 1.37
N PRO A 57 17.69 5.03 1.98
CA PRO A 57 18.68 4.42 2.85
C PRO A 57 18.08 3.97 4.18
N GLY A 58 18.67 2.95 4.80
CA GLY A 58 18.27 2.47 6.12
C GLY A 58 17.57 1.11 6.11
N VAL A 59 16.69 0.92 7.11
CA VAL A 59 15.99 -0.34 7.43
C VAL A 59 14.77 -0.54 6.51
N ASP A 60 14.33 -1.79 6.36
CA ASP A 60 13.09 -2.11 5.67
C ASP A 60 11.92 -1.29 6.22
N ASN A 61 11.22 -0.62 5.31
CA ASN A 61 10.12 0.29 5.62
C ASN A 61 8.82 -0.05 4.89
N LEU A 62 8.81 -1.16 4.16
CA LEU A 62 7.60 -1.72 3.57
C LEU A 62 7.70 -3.23 3.34
N SER A 63 6.54 -3.86 3.18
CA SER A 63 6.37 -5.24 2.73
C SER A 63 5.54 -5.27 1.46
N LYS A 64 5.92 -6.11 0.51
CA LYS A 64 5.27 -6.33 -0.79
C LYS A 64 4.75 -7.76 -0.85
N LEU A 65 3.49 -7.92 -1.23
CA LEU A 65 2.88 -9.20 -1.51
C LEU A 65 2.94 -9.48 -3.01
N ASN A 66 3.62 -10.55 -3.35
CA ASN A 66 3.64 -11.12 -4.68
C ASN A 66 2.76 -12.37 -4.68
N ILE A 67 2.00 -12.57 -5.74
CA ILE A 67 1.12 -13.73 -5.86
C ILE A 67 1.30 -14.39 -7.22
N THR A 68 1.25 -15.71 -7.21
CA THR A 68 1.15 -16.54 -8.40
C THR A 68 -0.26 -17.11 -8.44
N TYR A 69 -0.94 -16.96 -9.57
CA TYR A 69 -2.30 -17.42 -9.72
C TYR A 69 -2.53 -18.09 -11.07
N GLU A 70 -3.46 -19.01 -11.08
CA GLU A 70 -3.95 -19.72 -12.26
C GLU A 70 -5.37 -19.23 -12.58
N TYR A 71 -5.69 -19.08 -13.86
CA TYR A 71 -7.06 -18.88 -14.29
C TYR A 71 -7.34 -19.59 -15.60
N PHE A 72 -8.62 -19.89 -15.81
CA PHE A 72 -9.09 -20.52 -17.03
C PHE A 72 -9.80 -19.51 -17.92
N TYR A 73 -9.32 -19.34 -19.14
CA TYR A 73 -9.94 -18.46 -20.12
C TYR A 73 -9.78 -19.02 -21.54
N ASN A 74 -10.85 -18.96 -22.32
CA ASN A 74 -10.87 -19.41 -23.72
C ASN A 74 -10.35 -20.86 -23.90
N ARG A 75 -10.81 -21.77 -23.03
CA ARG A 75 -10.42 -23.19 -22.96
C ARG A 75 -8.94 -23.46 -22.65
N LYS A 76 -8.21 -22.48 -22.14
CA LYS A 76 -6.80 -22.62 -21.75
C LYS A 76 -6.62 -22.20 -20.29
N SER A 77 -5.85 -22.99 -19.56
CA SER A 77 -5.32 -22.56 -18.27
C SER A 77 -4.08 -21.71 -18.49
N LYS A 78 -3.93 -20.63 -17.71
CA LYS A 78 -2.74 -19.78 -17.71
C LYS A 78 -2.31 -19.48 -16.28
N ILE A 79 -1.00 -19.42 -16.08
CA ILE A 79 -0.38 -19.07 -14.80
C ILE A 79 0.30 -17.71 -14.96
N PHE A 80 0.06 -16.83 -13.99
CA PHE A 80 0.64 -15.50 -13.94
C PHE A 80 1.22 -15.22 -12.57
N GLN A 81 2.36 -14.56 -12.56
CA GLN A 81 2.91 -13.94 -11.37
C GLN A 81 2.66 -12.44 -11.42
N GLN A 82 2.07 -11.91 -10.34
CA GLN A 82 1.91 -10.49 -10.15
C GLN A 82 2.67 -10.06 -8.90
N ASN A 83 3.57 -9.10 -9.10
CA ASN A 83 4.32 -8.48 -8.01
C ASN A 83 3.56 -7.27 -7.46
N ASP A 84 3.86 -6.91 -6.21
CA ASP A 84 3.36 -5.71 -5.54
C ASP A 84 1.82 -5.59 -5.52
N VAL A 85 1.10 -6.71 -5.33
CA VAL A 85 -0.37 -6.73 -5.27
C VAL A 85 -0.88 -5.94 -4.07
N ILE A 86 -0.25 -6.17 -2.92
CA ILE A 86 -0.46 -5.38 -1.71
C ILE A 86 0.90 -4.89 -1.24
N VAL A 87 1.01 -3.58 -1.07
CA VAL A 87 2.19 -2.95 -0.49
C VAL A 87 1.77 -2.37 0.85
N ILE A 88 2.41 -2.79 1.92
CA ILE A 88 2.20 -2.29 3.28
C ILE A 88 3.42 -1.49 3.70
N TYR A 89 3.20 -0.22 4.02
CA TYR A 89 4.20 0.69 4.52
C TYR A 89 4.24 0.66 6.04
N LYS A 90 5.44 0.91 6.57
CA LYS A 90 5.66 1.18 7.98
C LYS A 90 4.79 2.35 8.44
N LEU A 91 4.15 2.20 9.60
CA LEU A 91 3.35 3.23 10.26
C LEU A 91 4.03 3.72 11.53
N TYR A 92 4.72 2.83 12.23
CA TYR A 92 5.46 3.15 13.45
C TYR A 92 6.95 2.88 13.27
N ILE A 93 7.80 3.77 13.78
CA ILE A 93 9.26 3.70 13.61
C ILE A 93 9.92 2.41 14.14
N PHE A 94 9.24 1.69 15.04
CA PHE A 94 9.77 0.47 15.66
C PHE A 94 9.31 -0.83 14.98
N GLU A 95 8.46 -0.76 13.95
CA GLU A 95 8.03 -1.97 13.25
C GLU A 95 9.21 -2.63 12.53
N SER A 96 9.33 -3.94 12.74
CA SER A 96 10.29 -4.81 12.08
C SER A 96 9.76 -5.29 10.72
N CYS A 97 10.65 -5.85 9.89
CA CYS A 97 10.24 -6.52 8.66
C CYS A 97 9.21 -7.65 8.93
N GLN A 98 9.37 -8.41 10.01
CA GLN A 98 8.43 -9.49 10.34
C GLN A 98 7.03 -8.95 10.69
N ASP A 99 6.95 -7.82 11.40
CA ASP A 99 5.68 -7.15 11.70
C ASP A 99 4.98 -6.73 10.40
N LEU A 100 5.73 -6.15 9.46
CA LEU A 100 5.19 -5.74 8.16
C LEU A 100 4.70 -6.94 7.34
N LYS A 101 5.45 -8.05 7.32
CA LYS A 101 5.02 -9.30 6.65
C LYS A 101 3.74 -9.85 7.27
N ASN A 102 3.69 -9.94 8.59
CA ASN A 102 2.52 -10.45 9.32
C ASN A 102 1.27 -9.59 9.04
N GLN A 103 1.42 -8.26 9.02
CA GLN A 103 0.33 -7.35 8.68
C GLN A 103 -0.10 -7.49 7.21
N ASN A 104 0.84 -7.64 6.29
CA ASN A 104 0.53 -7.83 4.86
C ASN A 104 -0.26 -9.12 4.63
N LEU A 105 0.19 -10.24 5.21
CA LEU A 105 -0.53 -11.51 5.16
C LEU A 105 -1.91 -11.41 5.81
N LYS A 106 -2.04 -10.72 6.94
CA LYS A 106 -3.33 -10.50 7.61
C LYS A 106 -4.31 -9.77 6.70
N ILE A 107 -3.88 -8.67 6.09
CA ILE A 107 -4.70 -7.85 5.19
C ILE A 107 -5.07 -8.64 3.93
N TRP A 108 -4.11 -9.38 3.36
CA TRP A 108 -4.36 -10.26 2.22
C TRP A 108 -5.42 -11.31 2.53
N ASN A 109 -5.27 -12.03 3.64
CA ASN A 109 -6.20 -13.07 4.05
C ASN A 109 -7.59 -12.48 4.30
N GLU A 110 -7.68 -11.30 4.91
CA GLU A 110 -8.95 -10.59 5.10
C GLU A 110 -9.62 -10.26 3.75
N TYR A 111 -8.88 -9.74 2.77
CA TYR A 111 -9.45 -9.43 1.47
C TYR A 111 -9.85 -10.68 0.70
N TYR A 112 -9.03 -11.72 0.75
CA TYR A 112 -9.28 -12.99 0.06
C TYR A 112 -10.51 -13.71 0.63
N GLN A 113 -10.59 -13.86 1.95
CA GLN A 113 -11.71 -14.53 2.63
C GLN A 113 -13.04 -13.77 2.46
N ASN A 114 -12.99 -12.44 2.36
CA ASN A 114 -14.19 -11.61 2.17
C ASN A 114 -14.57 -11.40 0.70
N ASN A 115 -14.01 -12.17 -0.24
CA ASN A 115 -14.28 -12.06 -1.68
C ASN A 115 -14.04 -10.64 -2.26
N LYS A 116 -13.04 -9.92 -1.74
CA LYS A 116 -12.66 -8.57 -2.18
C LYS A 116 -11.52 -8.57 -3.19
N VAL A 117 -11.14 -9.75 -3.69
CA VAL A 117 -10.05 -9.97 -4.64
C VAL A 117 -10.65 -10.36 -5.98
N GLU A 118 -10.36 -9.58 -7.01
CA GLU A 118 -10.92 -9.80 -8.35
C GLU A 118 -9.80 -9.93 -9.38
N LEU A 119 -9.92 -10.92 -10.26
CA LEU A 119 -9.05 -11.07 -11.41
C LEU A 119 -9.62 -10.36 -12.64
N TRP A 120 -8.80 -9.53 -13.27
CA TRP A 120 -9.13 -8.80 -14.49
C TRP A 120 -8.16 -9.21 -15.61
N LEU A 121 -8.69 -9.41 -16.81
CA LEU A 121 -7.94 -9.82 -18.00
C LEU A 121 -8.11 -8.79 -19.10
N ASN A 122 -7.03 -8.41 -19.79
CA ASN A 122 -7.12 -7.59 -20.97
C ASN A 122 -7.63 -8.41 -22.17
N LYS A 123 -8.81 -8.05 -22.71
CA LYS A 123 -9.40 -8.75 -23.85
C LYS A 123 -8.53 -8.67 -25.11
N ASN A 124 -7.83 -7.56 -25.30
CA ASN A 124 -7.00 -7.31 -26.48
C ASN A 124 -5.63 -7.99 -26.38
N ASN A 125 -5.15 -8.22 -25.17
CA ASN A 125 -3.89 -8.93 -24.92
C ASN A 125 -4.09 -9.96 -23.80
N GLN A 126 -4.40 -11.20 -24.19
CA GLN A 126 -4.68 -12.29 -23.25
C GLN A 126 -3.47 -12.71 -22.41
N ASN A 127 -2.29 -12.10 -22.63
CA ASN A 127 -1.12 -12.30 -21.80
C ASN A 127 -0.97 -11.20 -20.73
N GLN A 128 -2.00 -10.38 -20.53
CA GLN A 128 -2.05 -9.38 -19.47
C GLN A 128 -3.26 -9.63 -18.57
N SER A 129 -2.98 -9.97 -17.33
CA SER A 129 -3.98 -10.11 -16.28
C SER A 129 -3.51 -9.42 -15.01
N LYS A 130 -4.46 -9.02 -14.18
CA LYS A 130 -4.20 -8.26 -12.95
C LYS A 130 -5.24 -8.59 -11.90
N ILE A 131 -4.78 -8.98 -10.73
CA ILE A 131 -5.55 -9.03 -9.50
C ILE A 131 -5.64 -7.63 -8.92
N LEU A 132 -6.87 -7.25 -8.57
CA LEU A 132 -7.21 -5.99 -7.94
C LEU A 132 -8.04 -6.23 -6.68
N ILE A 133 -7.94 -5.28 -5.76
CA ILE A 133 -8.67 -5.29 -4.50
C ILE A 133 -9.87 -4.34 -4.62
N SER A 134 -11.09 -4.86 -4.51
CA SER A 134 -12.34 -4.09 -4.60
C SER A 134 -12.86 -3.61 -3.24
N ASP A 135 -12.03 -3.72 -2.19
CA ASP A 135 -12.38 -3.31 -0.84
C ASP A 135 -12.71 -1.81 -0.72
N LYS A 136 -13.81 -1.50 -0.04
CA LYS A 136 -14.29 -0.13 0.19
C LYS A 136 -13.59 0.53 1.37
N ASN A 137 -13.01 -0.25 2.28
CA ASN A 137 -12.38 0.32 3.47
C ASN A 137 -11.08 1.04 3.13
N ILE A 138 -10.86 2.14 3.82
CA ILE A 138 -9.66 2.97 3.70
C ILE A 138 -8.53 2.26 4.48
N ASN A 139 -7.38 2.07 3.85
CA ASN A 139 -6.22 1.47 4.50
C ASN A 139 -4.97 2.35 4.34
N ILE A 140 -4.69 3.15 5.38
CA ILE A 140 -3.56 4.10 5.41
C ILE A 140 -2.22 3.39 5.21
N ARG A 141 -2.09 2.17 5.72
CA ARG A 141 -0.86 1.37 5.58
C ARG A 141 -0.58 0.97 4.14
N MET A 142 -1.58 0.96 3.25
CA MET A 142 -1.38 0.73 1.81
C MET A 142 -0.92 1.98 1.04
N SER A 143 -0.73 3.10 1.74
CA SER A 143 -0.31 4.38 1.18
C SER A 143 1.05 4.81 1.72
N LYS A 144 1.83 5.50 0.89
CA LYS A 144 3.09 6.15 1.29
C LYS A 144 2.91 7.17 2.42
N ILE A 145 1.68 7.64 2.66
CA ILE A 145 1.34 8.48 3.81
C ILE A 145 1.76 7.81 5.12
N SER A 146 1.54 6.50 5.25
CA SER A 146 1.97 5.75 6.44
C SER A 146 3.47 5.87 6.67
N PHE A 147 4.27 5.75 5.61
CA PHE A 147 5.72 5.92 5.67
C PHE A 147 6.09 7.33 6.15
N TYR A 148 5.49 8.38 5.60
CA TYR A 148 5.75 9.75 6.05
C TYR A 148 5.34 9.99 7.51
N LEU A 149 4.23 9.40 7.96
CA LEU A 149 3.82 9.46 9.37
C LEU A 149 4.83 8.78 10.29
N SER A 150 5.44 7.67 9.85
CA SER A 150 6.54 7.01 10.57
C SER A 150 7.75 7.93 10.65
N GLU A 151 8.20 8.54 9.54
CA GLU A 151 9.36 9.45 9.54
C GLU A 151 9.15 10.65 10.49
N ILE A 152 7.94 11.22 10.51
CA ILE A 152 7.59 12.33 11.42
C ILE A 152 7.73 11.90 12.89
N GLN A 153 7.35 10.67 13.26
CA GLN A 153 7.55 10.17 14.62
C GLN A 153 9.03 10.12 15.00
N GLY A 154 9.90 9.73 14.07
CA GLY A 154 11.35 9.73 14.27
C GLY A 154 11.89 11.13 14.55
N LEU A 155 11.48 12.11 13.75
CA LEU A 155 11.85 13.51 13.94
C LEU A 155 11.37 14.06 15.28
N LEU A 156 10.10 13.83 15.63
CA LEU A 156 9.55 14.26 16.92
C LEU A 156 10.28 13.61 18.09
N GLY A 157 10.59 12.31 17.99
CA GLY A 157 11.37 11.59 18.99
C GLY A 157 12.73 12.24 19.20
N ALA A 158 13.47 12.53 18.12
CA ALA A 158 14.77 13.19 18.20
C ALA A 158 14.71 14.57 18.87
N ILE A 159 13.68 15.37 18.55
CA ILE A 159 13.45 16.68 19.17
C ILE A 159 13.22 16.52 20.68
N ILE A 160 12.37 15.57 21.09
CA ILE A 160 12.11 15.30 22.51
C ILE A 160 13.40 14.89 23.23
N PHE A 161 14.19 13.98 22.66
CA PHE A 161 15.47 13.57 23.25
C PHE A 161 16.45 14.72 23.41
N MET A 162 16.52 15.63 22.43
CA MET A 162 17.35 16.83 22.51
C MET A 162 16.92 17.74 23.67
N PHE A 163 15.61 18.00 23.82
CA PHE A 163 15.10 18.80 24.93
C PHE A 163 15.34 18.15 26.29
N LEU A 164 15.16 16.84 26.40
CA LEU A 164 15.46 16.10 27.65
C LEU A 164 16.94 16.18 28.01
N GLY A 165 17.85 16.08 27.03
CA GLY A 165 19.29 16.24 27.23
C GLY A 165 19.68 17.65 27.67
N LEU A 166 19.08 18.67 27.06
CA LEU A 166 19.27 20.08 27.46
C LEU A 166 18.75 20.32 28.88
N PHE A 167 17.58 19.79 29.21
CA PHE A 167 16.98 19.93 30.53
C PHE A 167 17.81 19.24 31.61
N SER A 168 18.28 18.01 31.36
CA SER A 168 19.15 17.30 32.29
C SER A 168 20.47 18.04 32.47
N TYR A 169 21.11 18.52 31.40
CA TYR A 169 22.33 19.34 31.48
C TYR A 169 22.13 20.59 32.35
N LEU A 170 21.03 21.32 32.15
CA LEU A 170 20.72 22.51 32.95
C LEU A 170 20.47 22.18 34.42
N LEU A 171 19.84 21.04 34.73
CA LEU A 171 19.63 20.59 36.10
C LEU A 171 20.94 20.21 36.80
N PHE A 172 21.84 19.49 36.11
CA PHE A 172 23.13 19.11 36.67
C PHE A 172 24.12 20.27 36.79
N LYS A 173 24.04 21.27 35.89
CA LYS A 173 24.87 22.48 35.98
C LYS A 173 24.41 23.45 37.09
N LYS A 174 23.14 23.40 37.49
CA LYS A 174 22.59 24.24 38.57
C LYS A 174 22.87 23.70 39.98
N ARG A 175 23.31 22.45 40.11
CA ARG A 175 23.85 21.88 41.35
C ARG A 175 25.35 22.06 41.40
#